data_AF-K1TL66-F1
#
_entry.id   AF-K1TL66-F1
#
_cell.length_a   1.000
_cell.length_b   1.000
_cell.length_c   1.000
_cell.angle_alpha   90.00
_cell.angle_beta   90.00
_cell.angle_gamma   90.00
#
_symmetry.space_group_name_H-M   'P 1'
#
loop_
_entity.id
_entity.type
_entity.pdbx_description
1 polymer ?
#
loop_
_entity_poly.entity_id
_entity_poly.type
_entity_poly.pdbx_seq_one_letter_code
_entity_poly.pdbx_strand_id
1 'polypeptide(L)'
;MPVVPVSAALGEGLDALLDAAVQAAHGPPPDPWRALVSGPVQTCVRTIARLLAPAAHAAGLPPVFAATQWLDGGSTLHAPAAAETAAARMVRESGMPRDEALPTARFAQVDRLTRFFTLPRALPGSRRSARIDRVLTGRYTAYPAMAGLLGGVFYLTFHIIGPCLSRLLARGIAWLADAADGALTALDAGPLLHSLVREGV
;
A
#
# COMPACT_ATOMS: atom_id res chain seq x y z
N MET A 1 -10.37 -15.90 -19.92
CA MET A 1 -10.74 -14.77 -19.05
C MET A 1 -10.61 -13.50 -19.87
N PRO A 2 -11.72 -12.77 -20.09
CA PRO A 2 -11.67 -11.47 -20.76
C PRO A 2 -10.94 -10.44 -19.87
N VAL A 3 -10.18 -9.54 -20.48
CA VAL A 3 -9.51 -8.44 -19.81
C VAL A 3 -10.08 -7.14 -20.37
N VAL A 4 -10.75 -6.36 -19.55
CA VAL A 4 -11.38 -5.09 -19.94
C VAL A 4 -10.66 -3.95 -19.20
N PRO A 5 -10.08 -2.96 -19.91
CA PRO A 5 -9.51 -1.79 -19.27
C PRO A 5 -10.63 -0.91 -18.70
N VAL A 6 -10.50 -0.49 -17.45
CA VAL A 6 -11.48 0.36 -16.76
C VAL A 6 -10.82 1.53 -16.06
N SER A 7 -11.53 2.66 -16.00
CA SER A 7 -11.15 3.82 -15.19
C SER A 7 -12.31 4.16 -14.24
N ALA A 8 -12.19 3.73 -12.99
CA ALA A 8 -13.22 4.00 -11.97
C ALA A 8 -13.41 5.51 -11.72
N ALA A 9 -12.34 6.31 -11.84
CA ALA A 9 -12.39 7.75 -11.63
C ALA A 9 -13.13 8.49 -12.76
N LEU A 10 -13.03 8.00 -14.00
CA LEU A 10 -13.67 8.60 -15.17
C LEU A 10 -15.02 7.94 -15.50
N GLY A 11 -15.39 6.86 -14.80
CA GLY A 11 -16.56 6.06 -15.10
C GLY A 11 -16.46 5.29 -16.43
N GLU A 12 -15.26 5.10 -16.98
CA GLU A 12 -15.07 4.49 -18.30
C GLU A 12 -14.89 2.97 -18.21
N GLY A 13 -15.52 2.25 -19.15
CA GLY A 13 -15.34 0.81 -19.33
C GLY A 13 -16.20 -0.08 -18.42
N LEU A 14 -17.09 0.50 -17.59
CA LEU A 14 -17.93 -0.27 -16.68
C LEU A 14 -18.97 -1.14 -17.43
N ASP A 15 -19.63 -0.60 -18.45
CA ASP A 15 -20.60 -1.35 -19.25
C ASP A 15 -19.93 -2.54 -19.96
N ALA A 16 -18.76 -2.30 -20.57
CA ALA A 16 -17.96 -3.35 -21.20
C ALA A 16 -17.48 -4.42 -20.21
N LEU A 17 -17.19 -4.04 -18.96
CA LEU A 17 -16.83 -4.98 -17.89
C LEU A 17 -18.03 -5.87 -17.51
N LEU A 18 -19.22 -5.28 -17.39
CA LEU A 18 -20.45 -6.02 -17.08
C LEU A 18 -20.79 -7.00 -18.20
N ASP A 19 -20.74 -6.56 -19.46
CA ASP A 19 -20.96 -7.43 -20.63
C ASP A 19 -19.97 -8.59 -20.67
N ALA A 20 -18.68 -8.30 -20.44
CA ALA A 20 -17.64 -9.33 -20.39
C ALA A 20 -17.84 -10.32 -19.23
N ALA A 21 -18.31 -9.85 -18.07
CA ALA A 21 -18.61 -10.70 -16.92
C ALA A 21 -19.80 -11.63 -17.20
N VAL A 22 -20.87 -11.10 -17.81
CA VAL A 22 -22.04 -11.90 -18.24
C VAL A 22 -21.61 -12.94 -19.27
N GLN A 23 -20.81 -12.56 -20.27
CA GLN A 23 -20.31 -13.49 -21.28
C GLN A 23 -19.40 -14.57 -20.65
N ALA A 24 -18.56 -14.22 -19.69
CA ALA A 24 -17.71 -15.17 -18.97
C ALA A 24 -18.52 -16.15 -18.11
N ALA A 25 -19.62 -15.71 -17.49
CA ALA A 25 -20.49 -16.55 -16.68
C ALA A 25 -21.22 -17.63 -17.49
N HIS A 26 -21.57 -17.33 -18.75
CA HIS A 26 -22.18 -18.29 -19.66
C HIS A 26 -21.16 -19.19 -20.39
N GLY A 27 -19.88 -18.81 -20.35
CA GLY A 27 -18.80 -19.56 -20.98
C GLY A 27 -18.34 -20.78 -20.18
N PRO A 28 -17.55 -21.68 -20.79
CA PRO A 28 -16.92 -22.75 -20.04
C PRO A 28 -15.98 -22.19 -18.97
N PRO A 29 -15.87 -22.84 -17.81
CA PRO A 29 -14.95 -22.41 -16.76
C PRO A 29 -13.50 -22.43 -17.29
N PRO A 30 -12.65 -21.51 -16.79
CA PRO A 30 -11.25 -21.47 -17.19
C PRO A 30 -10.54 -22.78 -16.82
N ASP A 31 -9.59 -23.19 -17.64
CA ASP A 31 -8.72 -24.31 -17.31
C ASP A 31 -7.85 -23.97 -16.08
N PRO A 32 -8.04 -24.64 -14.93
CA PRO A 32 -7.32 -24.33 -13.70
C PRO A 32 -5.82 -24.61 -13.82
N TRP A 33 -5.39 -25.45 -14.76
CA TRP A 33 -3.97 -25.77 -14.93
C TRP A 33 -3.16 -24.63 -15.52
N ARG A 34 -3.80 -23.63 -16.14
CA ARG A 34 -3.15 -22.40 -16.61
C ARG A 34 -2.64 -21.51 -15.49
N ALA A 35 -3.06 -21.74 -14.25
CA ALA A 35 -2.61 -20.98 -13.08
C ALA A 35 -1.24 -21.45 -12.55
N LEU A 36 -0.74 -22.60 -13.00
CA LEU A 36 0.53 -23.17 -12.55
C LEU A 36 1.45 -23.45 -13.73
N VAL A 37 2.74 -23.18 -13.53
CA VAL A 37 3.78 -23.60 -14.48
C VAL A 37 3.87 -25.13 -14.53
N SER A 38 4.09 -25.68 -15.71
CA SER A 38 4.43 -27.10 -15.88
C SER A 38 5.68 -27.48 -15.10
N GLY A 39 5.56 -28.46 -14.19
CA GLY A 39 6.66 -28.90 -13.34
C GLY A 39 6.22 -29.84 -12.22
N PRO A 40 7.12 -30.16 -11.26
CA PRO A 40 6.84 -31.06 -10.15
C PRO A 40 5.62 -30.66 -9.33
N VAL A 41 5.44 -29.35 -9.10
CA VAL A 41 4.30 -28.79 -8.34
C VAL A 41 2.98 -29.03 -9.07
N GLN A 42 2.90 -28.75 -10.37
CA GLN A 42 1.68 -29.00 -11.14
C GLN A 42 1.35 -30.49 -11.20
N THR A 43 2.35 -31.36 -11.36
CA THR A 43 2.16 -32.83 -11.34
C THR A 43 1.66 -33.32 -9.98
N CYS A 44 2.20 -32.77 -8.89
CA CYS A 44 1.76 -33.06 -7.52
C CYS A 44 0.28 -32.66 -7.34
N VAL A 45 -0.08 -31.42 -7.70
CA VAL A 45 -1.46 -30.93 -7.62
C VAL A 45 -2.40 -31.74 -8.50
N ARG A 46 -2.01 -32.17 -9.70
CA ARG A 46 -2.81 -33.08 -10.55
C ARG A 46 -3.06 -34.42 -9.87
N THR A 47 -2.05 -34.96 -9.22
CA THR A 47 -2.14 -36.25 -8.52
C THR A 47 -3.09 -36.14 -7.33
N ILE A 48 -2.86 -35.14 -6.47
CA ILE A 48 -3.69 -34.88 -5.29
C ILE A 48 -5.13 -34.55 -5.69
N ALA A 49 -5.35 -33.77 -6.76
CA ALA A 49 -6.69 -33.45 -7.24
C ALA A 49 -7.47 -34.70 -7.67
N ARG A 50 -6.82 -35.70 -8.28
CA ARG A 50 -7.46 -36.99 -8.59
C ARG A 50 -7.77 -37.80 -7.33
N LEU A 51 -6.85 -37.82 -6.37
CA LEU A 51 -7.03 -38.53 -5.10
C LEU A 51 -8.15 -37.94 -4.25
N LEU A 52 -8.25 -36.61 -4.23
CA LEU A 52 -9.27 -35.88 -3.47
C LEU A 52 -10.59 -35.70 -4.24
N ALA A 53 -10.67 -36.06 -5.52
CA ALA A 53 -11.85 -35.81 -6.33
C ALA A 53 -13.16 -36.30 -5.68
N PRO A 54 -13.27 -37.53 -5.16
CA PRO A 54 -14.55 -37.98 -4.57
C PRO A 54 -14.99 -37.11 -3.39
N ALA A 55 -14.06 -36.81 -2.48
CA ALA A 55 -14.33 -36.00 -1.29
C ALA A 55 -14.60 -34.53 -1.64
N ALA A 56 -13.88 -33.98 -2.62
CA ALA A 56 -14.08 -32.62 -3.11
C ALA A 56 -15.46 -32.45 -3.75
N HIS A 57 -15.89 -33.40 -4.59
CA HIS A 57 -17.24 -33.36 -5.19
C HIS A 57 -18.34 -33.50 -4.14
N ALA A 58 -18.16 -34.36 -3.13
CA ALA A 58 -19.11 -34.48 -2.02
C ALA A 58 -19.25 -33.17 -1.21
N ALA A 59 -18.16 -32.39 -1.12
CA ALA A 59 -18.15 -31.09 -0.47
C ALA A 59 -18.54 -29.92 -1.40
N GLY A 60 -18.89 -30.18 -2.67
CA GLY A 60 -19.19 -29.13 -3.65
C GLY A 60 -17.98 -28.27 -4.06
N LEU A 61 -16.77 -28.75 -3.83
CA LEU A 61 -15.53 -28.03 -4.11
C LEU A 61 -14.87 -28.52 -5.41
N PRO A 62 -14.25 -27.62 -6.20
CA PRO A 62 -13.41 -28.03 -7.32
C PRO A 62 -12.20 -28.87 -6.84
N PRO A 63 -11.91 -30.04 -7.44
CA PRO A 63 -10.82 -30.90 -6.99
C PRO A 63 -9.43 -30.24 -7.01
N VAL A 64 -9.17 -29.35 -7.98
CA VAL A 64 -7.90 -28.61 -8.05
C VAL A 64 -7.78 -27.61 -6.92
N PHE A 65 -8.88 -26.94 -6.56
CA PHE A 65 -8.93 -26.04 -5.41
C PHE A 65 -8.66 -26.81 -4.11
N ALA A 66 -9.37 -27.92 -3.89
CA ALA A 66 -9.17 -28.80 -2.74
C ALA A 66 -7.72 -29.30 -2.63
N ALA A 67 -7.09 -29.67 -3.75
CA ALA A 67 -5.70 -30.10 -3.79
C ALA A 67 -4.72 -28.98 -3.42
N THR A 68 -4.91 -27.76 -3.96
CA THR A 68 -4.06 -26.62 -3.61
C THR A 68 -4.21 -26.20 -2.16
N GLN A 69 -5.45 -26.15 -1.64
CA GLN A 69 -5.73 -25.89 -0.21
C GLN A 69 -5.08 -26.95 0.68
N TRP A 70 -5.12 -28.22 0.28
CA TRP A 70 -4.49 -29.29 1.05
C TRP A 70 -2.97 -29.18 1.03
N LEU A 71 -2.38 -28.85 -0.12
CA LEU A 71 -0.94 -28.66 -0.24
C LEU A 71 -0.46 -27.48 0.63
N ASP A 72 -1.20 -26.37 0.65
CA ASP A 72 -0.96 -25.18 1.50
C ASP A 72 -1.29 -25.41 2.98
N GLY A 73 -1.86 -26.56 3.36
CA GLY A 73 -2.23 -26.89 4.75
C GLY A 73 -3.54 -26.28 5.23
N GLY A 74 -4.32 -25.64 4.35
CA GLY A 74 -5.60 -25.01 4.67
C GLY A 74 -6.85 -25.86 4.40
N SER A 75 -6.70 -27.11 3.96
CA SER A 75 -7.85 -27.99 3.69
C SER A 75 -8.27 -28.81 4.91
N THR A 76 -9.58 -28.88 5.14
CA THR A 76 -10.20 -29.78 6.13
C THR A 76 -10.48 -31.18 5.56
N LEU A 77 -10.27 -31.38 4.26
CA LEU A 77 -10.48 -32.68 3.61
C LEU A 77 -9.38 -33.67 4.01
N HIS A 78 -9.80 -34.84 4.48
CA HIS A 78 -8.88 -35.95 4.69
C HIS A 78 -8.30 -36.43 3.36
N ALA A 79 -6.98 -36.37 3.24
CA ALA A 79 -6.27 -36.91 2.10
C ALA A 79 -5.74 -38.31 2.40
N PRO A 80 -5.75 -39.22 1.40
CA PRO A 80 -5.13 -40.53 1.55
C PRO A 80 -3.61 -40.41 1.69
N ALA A 81 -2.95 -41.43 2.27
CA ALA A 81 -1.49 -41.47 2.43
C ALA A 81 -0.71 -41.29 1.09
N ALA A 82 -1.33 -41.64 -0.03
CA ALA A 82 -0.78 -41.39 -1.37
C ALA A 82 -0.57 -39.89 -1.67
N ALA A 83 -1.36 -38.98 -1.07
CA ALA A 83 -1.18 -37.54 -1.25
C ALA A 83 0.11 -37.04 -0.58
N GLU A 84 0.43 -37.53 0.62
CA GLU A 84 1.70 -37.23 1.30
C GLU A 84 2.90 -37.79 0.52
N THR A 85 2.73 -38.95 -0.11
CA THR A 85 3.77 -39.51 -0.99
C THR A 85 4.01 -38.62 -2.22
N ALA A 86 2.95 -38.07 -2.81
CA ALA A 86 3.05 -37.12 -3.92
C ALA A 86 3.71 -35.80 -3.49
N ALA A 87 3.37 -35.27 -2.31
CA ALA A 87 4.00 -34.08 -1.75
C ALA A 87 5.50 -34.31 -1.46
N ALA A 88 5.86 -35.43 -0.85
CA ALA A 88 7.25 -35.80 -0.61
C ALA A 88 8.04 -35.94 -1.92
N ARG A 89 7.43 -36.50 -2.97
CA ARG A 89 8.03 -36.56 -4.31
C ARG A 89 8.25 -35.17 -4.90
N MET A 90 7.26 -34.28 -4.79
CA MET A 90 7.39 -32.89 -5.22
C MET A 90 8.55 -32.19 -4.55
N VAL A 91 8.71 -32.33 -3.23
CA VAL A 91 9.83 -31.73 -2.48
C VAL A 91 11.17 -32.25 -3.00
N ARG A 92 11.30 -33.57 -3.22
CA ARG A 92 12.53 -34.17 -3.78
C ARG A 92 12.85 -33.68 -5.19
N GLU A 93 11.85 -33.58 -6.06
CA GLU A 93 12.05 -33.18 -7.47
C GLU A 93 12.23 -31.67 -7.65
N SER A 94 11.57 -30.86 -6.82
CA SER A 94 11.64 -29.39 -6.90
C SER A 94 12.77 -28.78 -6.08
N GLY A 95 13.28 -29.50 -5.06
CA GLY A 95 14.23 -28.98 -4.09
C GLY A 95 13.65 -27.91 -3.15
N MET A 96 12.35 -27.65 -3.22
CA MET A 96 11.65 -26.66 -2.40
C MET A 96 10.84 -27.34 -1.31
N PRO A 97 10.75 -26.76 -0.11
CA PRO A 97 9.86 -27.27 0.92
C PRO A 97 8.39 -27.10 0.50
N ARG A 98 7.50 -27.89 1.13
CA ARG A 98 6.09 -28.00 0.73
C ARG A 98 5.35 -26.66 0.75
N ASP A 99 5.60 -25.86 1.77
CA ASP A 99 5.02 -24.54 2.02
C ASP A 99 5.48 -23.48 1.01
N GLU A 100 6.70 -23.59 0.50
CA GLU A 100 7.23 -22.66 -0.51
C GLU A 100 6.91 -23.07 -1.95
N ALA A 101 6.67 -24.36 -2.20
CA ALA A 101 6.52 -24.90 -3.54
C ALA A 101 5.36 -24.29 -4.34
N LEU A 102 4.17 -24.15 -3.72
CA LEU A 102 2.99 -23.62 -4.40
C LEU A 102 3.06 -22.09 -4.63
N PRO A 103 3.42 -21.27 -3.62
CA PRO A 103 3.66 -19.84 -3.84
C PRO A 103 4.70 -19.60 -4.95
N THR A 104 5.82 -20.32 -4.92
CA THR A 104 6.88 -20.17 -5.93
C THR A 104 6.38 -20.51 -7.32
N ALA A 105 5.61 -21.59 -7.49
CA ALA A 105 5.04 -21.95 -8.78
C ALA A 105 4.03 -20.92 -9.31
N ARG A 106 3.22 -20.32 -8.42
CA ARG A 106 2.29 -19.23 -8.78
C ARG A 106 3.04 -17.97 -9.21
N PHE A 107 4.07 -17.56 -8.48
CA PHE A 107 4.91 -16.42 -8.86
C PHE A 107 5.64 -16.66 -10.17
N ALA A 108 6.17 -17.86 -10.40
CA ALA A 108 6.79 -18.21 -11.68
C ALA A 108 5.82 -18.12 -12.87
N GLN A 109 4.53 -18.39 -12.65
CA GLN A 109 3.51 -18.21 -13.68
C GLN A 109 3.20 -16.74 -13.93
N VAL A 110 3.12 -15.93 -12.87
CA VAL A 110 2.95 -14.47 -12.98
C VAL A 110 4.14 -13.87 -13.73
N ASP A 111 5.37 -14.20 -13.36
CA ASP A 111 6.59 -13.73 -14.02
C ASP A 111 6.64 -14.13 -15.49
N ARG A 112 6.18 -15.34 -15.82
CA ARG A 112 6.05 -15.78 -17.20
C ARG A 112 5.06 -14.91 -17.97
N LEU A 113 3.89 -14.63 -17.39
CA LEU A 113 2.86 -13.81 -18.03
C LEU A 113 3.33 -12.36 -18.19
N THR A 114 3.91 -11.76 -17.15
CA THR A 114 4.35 -10.35 -17.16
C THR A 114 5.48 -10.11 -18.15
N ARG A 115 6.32 -11.10 -18.47
CA ARG A 115 7.31 -10.99 -19.56
C ARG A 115 6.68 -10.76 -20.94
N PHE A 116 5.48 -11.27 -21.18
CA PHE A 116 4.77 -11.07 -22.45
C PHE A 116 4.02 -9.74 -22.50
N PHE A 117 3.71 -9.16 -21.34
CA PHE A 117 3.11 -7.83 -21.28
C PHE A 117 4.21 -6.78 -21.23
N THR A 118 4.32 -5.99 -22.29
CA THR A 118 5.08 -4.74 -22.25
C THR A 118 4.37 -3.80 -21.29
N LEU A 119 4.82 -3.78 -20.03
CA LEU A 119 4.45 -2.72 -19.11
C LEU A 119 4.78 -1.39 -19.81
N PRO A 120 3.80 -0.49 -20.03
CA PRO A 120 4.07 0.79 -20.64
C PRO A 120 5.18 1.45 -19.81
N ARG A 121 6.25 1.89 -20.50
CA ARG A 121 7.38 2.59 -19.87
C ARG A 121 6.82 3.58 -18.86
N ALA A 122 7.22 3.43 -17.60
CA ALA A 122 6.76 4.29 -16.50
C ALA A 122 6.61 5.74 -16.97
N LEU A 123 5.41 6.30 -16.81
CA LEU A 123 5.05 7.65 -17.21
C LEU A 123 6.17 8.62 -16.79
N PRO A 124 6.51 9.63 -17.61
CA PRO A 124 7.63 10.53 -17.33
C PRO A 124 7.56 11.18 -15.94
N GLY A 125 6.36 11.38 -15.38
CA GLY A 125 6.15 11.84 -14.00
C GLY A 125 6.63 10.86 -12.93
N SER A 126 6.34 9.55 -13.08
CA SER A 126 6.79 8.50 -12.16
C SER A 126 8.32 8.40 -12.10
N ARG A 127 9.00 8.64 -13.23
CA ARG A 127 10.47 8.68 -13.28
C ARG A 127 11.09 9.86 -12.53
N ARG A 128 10.39 11.01 -12.46
CA ARG A 128 10.84 12.17 -11.68
C ARG A 128 10.65 11.90 -10.19
N SER A 129 9.48 11.39 -9.80
CA SER A 129 9.20 11.03 -8.40
C SER A 129 10.18 9.98 -7.87
N ALA A 130 10.41 8.90 -8.62
CA ALA A 130 11.33 7.84 -8.21
C ALA A 130 12.80 8.32 -8.08
N ARG A 131 13.22 9.33 -8.86
CA ARG A 131 14.56 9.94 -8.69
C ARG A 131 14.64 10.78 -7.43
N ILE A 132 13.59 11.56 -7.15
CA ILE A 132 13.49 12.38 -5.94
C ILE A 132 13.48 11.47 -4.70
N ASP A 133 12.65 10.42 -4.72
CA ASP A 133 12.57 9.45 -3.63
C ASP A 133 13.90 8.76 -3.40
N ARG A 134 14.62 8.35 -4.45
CA ARG A 134 15.94 7.74 -4.30
C ARG A 134 16.98 8.66 -3.65
N VAL A 135 16.87 9.97 -3.86
CA VAL A 135 17.75 10.95 -3.21
C VAL A 135 17.29 11.20 -1.76
N LEU A 136 15.98 11.31 -1.51
CA LEU A 136 15.42 11.53 -0.18
C LEU A 136 15.52 10.30 0.75
N THR A 137 15.49 9.09 0.19
CA THR A 137 15.50 7.81 0.93
C THR A 137 16.77 6.99 0.70
N GLY A 138 17.77 7.55 0.02
CA GLY A 138 19.05 6.89 -0.19
C GLY A 138 19.80 6.68 1.13
N ARG A 139 20.44 5.51 1.30
CA ARG A 139 21.13 5.11 2.54
C ARG A 139 22.09 6.18 3.12
N TYR A 140 22.73 6.97 2.25
CA TYR A 140 23.69 8.01 2.65
C TYR A 140 23.17 9.44 2.46
N THR A 141 22.13 9.64 1.65
CA THR A 141 21.55 10.96 1.35
C THR A 141 20.31 11.27 2.19
N ALA A 142 19.71 10.26 2.83
CA ALA A 142 18.52 10.42 3.67
C ALA A 142 18.80 11.27 4.92
N TYR A 143 19.90 11.00 5.64
CA TYR A 143 20.26 11.75 6.84
C TYR A 143 20.47 13.26 6.59
N PRO A 144 21.29 13.69 5.60
CA PRO A 144 21.46 15.13 5.33
C PRO A 144 20.18 15.76 4.76
N ALA A 145 19.40 15.05 3.95
CA ALA A 145 18.12 15.55 3.45
C ALA A 145 17.12 15.80 4.58
N MET A 146 17.05 14.89 5.56
CA MET A 146 16.19 15.03 6.73
C MET A 146 16.63 16.20 7.61
N ALA A 147 17.94 16.36 7.86
CA ALA A 147 18.46 17.49 8.62
C ALA A 147 18.21 18.83 7.89
N GLY A 148 18.35 18.86 6.56
CA GLY A 148 18.05 20.04 5.75
C GLY A 148 16.57 20.42 5.75
N LEU A 149 15.66 19.44 5.64
CA LEU A 149 14.22 19.68 5.71
C LEU A 149 13.80 20.16 7.11
N LEU A 150 14.24 19.47 8.16
CA LEU A 150 13.91 19.84 9.53
C LEU A 150 14.51 21.21 9.89
N GLY A 151 15.77 21.45 9.53
CA GLY A 151 16.45 22.73 9.71
C GLY A 151 15.80 23.86 8.92
N GLY A 152 15.37 23.60 7.68
CA GLY A 152 14.66 24.56 6.84
C GLY A 152 13.29 24.93 7.42
N VAL A 153 12.52 23.96 7.89
CA VAL A 153 11.24 24.20 8.58
C VAL A 153 11.46 24.97 9.87
N PHE A 154 12.47 24.60 10.67
CA PHE A 154 12.84 25.30 11.90
C PHE A 154 13.24 26.75 11.63
N TYR A 155 14.11 26.98 10.64
CA TYR A 155 14.54 28.31 10.24
C TYR A 155 13.35 29.18 9.78
N LEU A 156 12.49 28.63 8.93
CA LEU A 156 11.30 29.34 8.44
C LEU A 156 10.36 29.72 9.59
N THR A 157 10.15 28.80 10.53
CA THR A 157 9.24 28.97 11.65
C THR A 157 9.78 30.00 12.65
N PHE A 158 11.03 29.85 13.10
CA PHE A 158 11.58 30.67 14.18
C PHE A 158 12.20 31.99 13.70
N HIS A 159 12.65 32.08 12.44
CA HIS A 159 13.39 33.24 11.95
C HIS A 159 12.56 34.14 11.04
N ILE A 160 11.57 33.59 10.32
CA ILE A 160 10.70 34.38 9.44
C ILE A 160 9.34 34.59 10.11
N ILE A 161 8.66 33.51 10.48
CA ILE A 161 7.30 33.58 11.04
C ILE A 161 7.34 34.14 12.48
N GLY A 162 8.27 33.65 13.31
CA GLY A 162 8.42 34.08 14.70
C GLY A 162 8.58 35.60 14.88
N PRO A 163 9.56 36.27 14.24
CA PRO A 163 9.76 37.70 14.38
C PRO A 163 8.68 38.53 13.71
N CYS A 164 8.01 37.99 12.68
CA CYS A 164 6.83 38.64 12.10
C CYS A 164 5.67 38.68 13.10
N LEU A 165 5.35 37.53 13.70
CA LEU A 165 4.28 37.41 14.68
C LEU A 165 4.57 38.19 15.97
N SER A 166 5.82 38.16 16.44
CA SER A 166 6.28 38.92 17.60
C SER A 166 6.18 40.45 17.37
N ARG A 167 6.58 40.94 16.18
CA ARG A 167 6.41 42.37 15.83
C ARG A 167 4.95 42.78 15.73
N LEU A 168 4.08 41.90 15.23
CA LEU A 168 2.65 42.16 15.18
C LEU A 168 2.06 42.26 16.59
N LEU A 169 2.44 41.33 17.47
CA LEU A 169 2.00 41.31 18.87
C LEU A 169 2.49 42.54 19.64
N ALA A 170 3.75 42.92 19.46
CA ALA A 170 4.32 44.12 20.09
C ALA A 170 3.56 45.40 19.69
N ARG A 171 3.17 45.53 18.41
CA ARG A 171 2.32 46.65 17.97
C ARG A 171 0.92 46.61 18.57
N GLY A 172 0.34 45.42 18.72
CA GLY A 172 -0.95 45.25 19.38
C GLY A 172 -0.91 45.66 20.85
N ILE A 173 0.15 45.30 21.57
CA ILE A 173 0.35 45.68 22.97
C ILE A 173 0.59 47.18 23.10
N ALA A 174 1.42 47.78 22.25
CA ALA A 174 1.67 49.23 22.26
C ALA A 174 0.38 50.02 22.01
N TRP A 175 -0.42 49.61 21.03
CA TRP A 175 -1.72 50.24 20.76
C TRP A 175 -2.69 50.14 21.94
N LEU A 176 -2.71 48.98 22.62
CA LEU A 176 -3.55 48.79 23.80
C LEU A 176 -3.06 49.64 24.99
N ALA A 177 -1.74 49.77 25.17
CA ALA A 177 -1.14 50.61 26.20
C ALA A 177 -1.46 52.09 25.95
N ASP A 178 -1.31 52.57 24.70
CA ASP A 178 -1.64 53.95 24.32
C ASP A 178 -3.14 54.26 24.52
N ALA A 179 -4.01 53.29 24.22
CA ALA A 179 -5.46 53.41 24.46
C ALA A 179 -5.81 53.43 25.96
N ALA A 180 -5.09 52.66 26.79
CA ALA A 180 -5.25 52.66 28.24
C ALA A 180 -4.78 53.99 28.85
N ASP A 181 -3.62 54.51 28.42
CA ASP A 181 -3.11 55.82 28.87
C ASP A 181 -4.04 56.97 28.46
N GLY A 182 -4.62 56.92 27.26
CA GLY A 182 -5.65 57.86 26.79
C GLY A 182 -6.93 57.81 27.61
N ALA A 183 -7.34 56.62 28.08
CA ALA A 183 -8.50 56.46 28.95
C ALA A 183 -8.22 56.91 30.40
N LEU A 184 -7.00 56.67 30.91
CA LEU A 184 -6.57 57.10 32.25
C LEU A 184 -6.38 58.62 32.35
N THR A 185 -5.87 59.25 31.29
CA THR A 185 -5.76 60.73 31.22
C THR A 185 -7.12 61.43 31.11
N ALA A 186 -8.14 60.76 30.55
CA ALA A 186 -9.51 61.27 30.51
C ALA A 186 -10.27 61.15 31.85
N LEU A 187 -9.75 60.37 32.81
CA LEU A 187 -10.40 60.06 34.10
C LEU A 187 -9.82 60.82 35.31
N ASP A 188 -8.84 61.72 35.12
CA ASP A 188 -8.24 62.61 36.15
C ASP A 188 -7.87 61.90 37.47
N ALA A 189 -7.16 60.76 37.37
CA ALA A 189 -6.69 60.01 38.53
C ALA A 189 -5.22 60.37 38.86
N GLY A 190 -4.99 60.86 40.08
CA GLY A 190 -3.74 61.46 40.54
C GLY A 190 -2.45 60.63 40.37
N PRO A 191 -1.28 61.28 40.53
CA PRO A 191 0.05 60.85 40.04
C PRO A 191 0.58 59.51 40.57
N LEU A 192 -0.07 58.91 41.59
CA LEU A 192 0.33 57.64 42.18
C LEU A 192 -0.18 56.40 41.40
N LEU A 193 -1.26 56.53 40.62
CA LEU A 193 -1.73 55.44 39.74
C LEU A 193 -0.98 55.38 38.41
N HIS A 194 -0.43 56.52 37.96
CA HIS A 194 0.40 56.61 36.76
C HIS A 194 1.73 55.85 36.91
N SER A 195 2.36 55.88 38.10
CA SER A 195 3.61 55.14 38.32
C SER A 195 3.40 53.63 38.41
N LEU A 196 2.30 53.17 39.01
CA LEU A 196 2.00 51.74 39.20
C LEU A 196 1.61 51.00 37.91
N VAL A 197 1.02 51.69 36.94
CA VAL A 197 0.68 51.11 35.63
C VAL A 197 1.87 51.19 34.67
N ARG A 198 2.66 52.28 34.74
CA ARG A 198 3.84 52.46 33.89
C ARG A 198 5.04 51.59 34.32
N GLU A 199 5.16 51.29 35.61
CA GLU A 199 6.18 50.39 36.17
C GLU A 199 5.62 48.98 36.46
N GLY A 200 4.53 48.60 35.78
CA GLY A 200 4.01 47.24 35.85
C GLY A 200 5.05 46.21 35.38
N VAL A 201 5.71 45.59 36.37
CA VAL A 201 6.73 44.50 36.36
C VAL A 201 8.19 44.96 36.40
#